data_AF-A0A806LLV3-F1
#
_entry.id   AF-A0A806LLV3-F1
#
_cell.length_a   1.000
_cell.length_b   1.000
_cell.length_c   1.000
_cell.angle_alpha   90.00
_cell.angle_beta   90.00
_cell.angle_gamma   90.00
#
_symmetry.space_group_name_H-M   'P 1'
#
loop_
_entity.id
_entity.type
_entity.pdbx_description
1 polymer ?
#
loop_
_entity_poly.entity_id
_entity_poly.type
_entity_poly.pdbx_seq_one_letter_code
_entity_poly.pdbx_strand_id
1 'polypeptide(L)'
;MESNNLASQITKFVGEKHRIVKAEEIYTAFKEEFSDGQIAGVLRRLRTTGRLVSPKRGYYENTKSSNVLAELVKDISNLIQKYNTSVPITVFNGLNAADRKKYTETLDKLMACQKSIES
;
A
#
# COMPACT_ATOMS: atom_id res chain seq x y z
N MET A 1 -31.01 3.81 -9.18
CA MET A 1 -29.70 4.09 -9.80
C MET A 1 -28.63 3.62 -8.84
N GLU A 2 -28.11 2.40 -9.02
CA GLU A 2 -26.92 1.97 -8.28
C GLU A 2 -25.77 2.90 -8.64
N SER A 3 -25.06 3.43 -7.66
CA SER A 3 -24.02 4.43 -7.90
C SER A 3 -22.95 3.85 -8.84
N ASN A 4 -22.60 4.61 -9.89
CA ASN A 4 -21.41 4.42 -10.73
C ASN A 4 -20.11 4.65 -9.92
N ASN A 5 -19.96 3.96 -8.80
CA ASN A 5 -18.80 4.08 -7.94
C ASN A 5 -17.77 3.04 -8.37
N LEU A 6 -16.87 3.47 -9.26
CA LEU A 6 -15.75 2.66 -9.78
C LEU A 6 -14.97 1.93 -8.68
N ALA A 7 -14.85 2.51 -7.48
CA ALA A 7 -14.18 1.87 -6.36
C ALA A 7 -14.89 0.59 -5.89
N SER A 8 -16.22 0.63 -5.78
CA SER A 8 -17.03 -0.53 -5.42
C SER A 8 -17.02 -1.58 -6.54
N GLN A 9 -17.11 -1.13 -7.80
CA GLN A 9 -17.08 -2.03 -8.96
C GLN A 9 -15.75 -2.77 -9.07
N ILE A 10 -14.61 -2.09 -8.93
CA ILE A 10 -13.28 -2.72 -8.92
C ILE A 10 -13.14 -3.70 -7.75
N THR A 11 -13.58 -3.30 -6.55
CA THR A 11 -13.48 -4.19 -5.36
C THR A 11 -14.31 -5.46 -5.54
N LYS A 12 -15.52 -5.34 -6.12
CA LYS A 12 -16.38 -6.48 -6.45
C LYS A 12 -15.72 -7.38 -7.51
N PHE A 13 -15.28 -6.79 -8.62
CA PHE A 13 -14.60 -7.50 -9.71
C PHE A 13 -13.40 -8.30 -9.20
N VAL A 14 -12.51 -7.68 -8.42
CA VAL A 14 -11.33 -8.36 -7.85
C VAL A 14 -11.74 -9.48 -6.89
N GLY A 15 -12.77 -9.24 -6.06
CA GLY A 15 -13.29 -10.23 -5.12
C GLY A 15 -13.84 -11.49 -5.77
N GLU A 16 -14.59 -11.33 -6.87
CA GLU A 16 -15.22 -12.43 -7.63
C GLU A 16 -14.20 -13.33 -8.35
N LYS A 17 -12.97 -12.86 -8.60
CA LYS A 17 -11.96 -13.70 -9.25
C LYS A 17 -11.39 -14.78 -8.35
N HIS A 18 -11.51 -14.65 -7.02
CA HIS A 18 -10.92 -15.58 -6.03
C HIS A 18 -9.41 -15.84 -6.22
N ARG A 19 -8.71 -14.93 -6.87
CA ARG A 19 -7.26 -14.98 -7.13
C ARG A 19 -6.67 -13.58 -7.20
N ILE A 20 -5.35 -13.51 -7.27
CA ILE A 20 -4.65 -12.27 -7.60
C ILE A 20 -4.96 -11.89 -9.06
N VAL A 21 -5.33 -10.63 -9.27
CA VAL A 21 -5.76 -10.06 -10.55
C VAL A 21 -4.70 -9.10 -11.08
N LYS A 22 -4.34 -9.19 -12.37
CA LYS A 22 -3.42 -8.24 -13.01
C LYS A 22 -4.11 -6.90 -13.24
N ALA A 23 -3.35 -5.81 -13.15
CA ALA A 23 -3.83 -4.47 -13.47
C ALA A 23 -4.50 -4.43 -14.86
N GLU A 24 -3.85 -5.03 -15.87
CA GLU A 24 -4.35 -5.10 -17.25
C GLU A 24 -5.75 -5.71 -17.36
N GLU A 25 -6.10 -6.70 -16.53
CA GLU A 25 -7.43 -7.29 -16.51
C GLU A 25 -8.48 -6.29 -16.01
N ILE A 26 -8.10 -5.45 -15.04
CA ILE A 26 -8.94 -4.37 -14.52
C ILE A 26 -9.09 -3.27 -15.57
N TYR A 27 -8.00 -2.83 -16.20
CA TYR A 27 -8.07 -1.84 -17.27
C TYR A 27 -8.98 -2.33 -18.41
N THR A 28 -8.79 -3.57 -18.86
CA THR A 28 -9.64 -4.16 -19.90
C THR A 28 -11.12 -4.19 -19.52
N ALA A 29 -11.44 -4.49 -18.26
CA ALA A 29 -12.82 -4.58 -17.79
C ALA A 29 -13.53 -3.23 -17.63
N PHE A 30 -12.79 -2.14 -17.41
CA PHE A 30 -13.39 -0.84 -17.06
C PHE A 30 -13.08 0.29 -18.06
N LYS A 31 -12.21 0.09 -19.05
CA LYS A 31 -11.76 1.14 -19.98
C LYS A 31 -12.85 1.71 -20.90
N GLU A 32 -13.93 0.97 -21.14
CA GLU A 32 -15.03 1.43 -22.00
C GLU A 32 -15.86 2.53 -21.31
N GLU A 33 -15.87 2.53 -19.97
CA GLU A 33 -16.66 3.46 -19.16
C GLU A 33 -15.79 4.49 -18.42
N PHE A 34 -14.51 4.19 -18.19
CA PHE A 34 -13.60 5.00 -17.39
C PHE A 34 -12.23 5.16 -18.04
N SER A 35 -11.66 6.35 -17.93
CA SER A 35 -10.29 6.62 -18.41
C SER A 35 -9.23 5.92 -17.57
N ASP A 36 -8.05 5.69 -18.17
CA ASP A 36 -6.91 5.09 -17.48
C ASP A 36 -6.51 5.85 -16.20
N GLY A 37 -6.64 7.18 -16.23
CA GLY A 37 -6.35 8.04 -15.08
C GLY A 37 -7.35 7.83 -13.93
N GLN A 38 -8.64 7.64 -14.23
CA GLN A 38 -9.66 7.34 -13.23
C GLN A 38 -9.42 5.97 -12.60
N ILE A 39 -9.14 4.94 -13.42
CA ILE A 39 -8.83 3.58 -12.97
C ILE A 39 -7.57 3.59 -12.09
N ALA A 40 -6.49 4.22 -12.56
CA ALA A 40 -5.24 4.35 -11.80
C ALA A 40 -5.46 5.06 -10.46
N GLY A 41 -6.22 6.16 -10.46
CA GLY A 41 -6.55 6.93 -9.27
C GLY A 41 -7.33 6.11 -8.24
N VAL A 42 -8.33 5.35 -8.69
CA VAL A 42 -9.12 4.47 -7.83
C VAL A 42 -8.29 3.31 -7.29
N LEU A 43 -7.49 2.63 -8.11
CA LEU A 43 -6.60 1.56 -7.66
C LEU A 43 -5.62 2.06 -6.60
N ARG A 44 -5.02 3.25 -6.82
CA ARG A 44 -4.15 3.88 -5.83
C ARG A 44 -4.90 4.15 -4.52
N ARG A 45 -6.09 4.76 -4.59
CA ARG A 45 -6.91 5.07 -3.42
C ARG A 45 -7.31 3.81 -2.65
N LEU A 46 -7.77 2.76 -3.33
CA LEU A 46 -8.17 1.49 -2.72
C LEU A 46 -7.01 0.80 -2.00
N ARG A 47 -5.79 0.87 -2.56
CA ARG A 47 -4.59 0.39 -1.89
C ARG A 47 -4.26 1.23 -0.66
N THR A 48 -4.29 2.55 -0.79
CA THR A 48 -4.02 3.47 0.33
C THR A 48 -5.02 3.34 1.48
N THR A 49 -6.28 3.02 1.20
CA THR A 49 -7.30 2.78 2.24
C THR A 49 -7.35 1.32 2.73
N GLY A 50 -6.44 0.46 2.25
CA GLY A 50 -6.36 -0.94 2.68
C GLY A 50 -7.53 -1.82 2.23
N ARG A 51 -8.27 -1.44 1.19
CA ARG A 51 -9.34 -2.27 0.60
C ARG A 51 -8.81 -3.29 -0.41
N LEU A 52 -7.72 -2.92 -1.09
CA LEU A 52 -6.93 -3.80 -1.93
C LEU A 52 -5.52 -3.89 -1.38
N VAL A 53 -4.90 -5.05 -1.49
CA VAL A 53 -3.45 -5.22 -1.31
C VAL A 53 -2.78 -5.41 -2.66
N SER A 54 -1.49 -5.08 -2.76
CA SER A 54 -0.73 -5.27 -3.99
C SER A 54 0.50 -6.13 -3.72
N PRO A 55 0.37 -7.48 -3.72
CA PRO A 55 1.45 -8.37 -3.31
C PRO A 55 2.70 -8.18 -4.19
N LYS A 56 2.51 -7.85 -5.47
CA LYS A 56 3.57 -7.47 -6.41
C LYS A 56 3.09 -6.36 -7.36
N ARG A 57 4.03 -5.64 -7.96
CA ARG A 57 3.75 -4.47 -8.83
C ARG A 57 2.77 -4.83 -9.94
N GLY A 58 1.64 -4.12 -9.99
CA GLY A 58 0.61 -4.30 -11.03
C GLY A 58 -0.31 -5.50 -10.80
N TYR A 59 -0.35 -6.04 -9.59
CA TYR A 59 -1.24 -7.12 -9.20
C TYR A 59 -2.01 -6.73 -7.95
N TYR A 60 -3.28 -7.15 -7.88
CA TYR A 60 -4.23 -6.76 -6.85
C TYR A 60 -5.04 -7.95 -6.37
N GLU A 61 -5.34 -7.99 -5.08
CA GLU A 61 -6.39 -8.83 -4.50
C GLU A 61 -7.10 -8.03 -3.39
N ASN A 62 -8.31 -8.44 -3.02
CA ASN A 62 -9.00 -7.83 -1.87
C ASN A 62 -8.23 -8.13 -0.59
N THR A 63 -8.23 -7.16 0.32
CA THR A 63 -7.74 -7.36 1.67
C THR A 63 -8.62 -8.38 2.38
N LYS A 64 -8.00 -9.37 3.02
CA LYS A 64 -8.64 -10.46 3.75
C LYS A 64 -7.78 -10.82 4.97
N SER A 65 -8.35 -11.55 5.92
CA SER A 65 -7.65 -11.97 7.14
C SER A 65 -6.33 -12.68 6.87
N SER A 66 -6.23 -13.42 5.76
CA SER A 66 -5.04 -14.18 5.41
C SER A 66 -3.90 -13.37 4.78
N ASN A 67 -4.12 -12.12 4.35
CA ASN A 67 -3.08 -11.29 3.70
C ASN A 67 -2.83 -9.94 4.38
N VAL A 68 -3.72 -9.50 5.27
CA VAL A 68 -3.60 -8.19 5.92
C VAL A 68 -2.32 -8.03 6.74
N LEU A 69 -1.87 -9.09 7.44
CA LEU A 69 -0.62 -9.06 8.21
C LEU A 69 0.61 -8.92 7.30
N ALA A 70 0.63 -9.66 6.19
CA ALA A 70 1.73 -9.58 5.23
C ALA A 70 1.83 -8.20 4.58
N GLU A 71 0.70 -7.56 4.25
CA GLU A 71 0.71 -6.19 3.73
C GLU A 71 1.15 -5.18 4.78
N LEU A 72 0.73 -5.34 6.05
CA LEU A 72 1.17 -4.48 7.15
C LEU A 72 2.69 -4.56 7.35
N VAL A 73 3.28 -5.76 7.37
CA VAL A 73 4.73 -5.97 7.47
C VAL A 73 5.47 -5.29 6.32
N LYS A 74 4.95 -5.42 5.10
CA LYS A 74 5.52 -4.80 3.90
C LYS A 74 5.46 -3.27 3.98
N ASP A 75 4.36 -2.70 4.44
CA ASP A 75 4.23 -1.24 4.59
C ASP A 75 5.20 -0.69 5.64
N ILE A 76 5.35 -1.38 6.77
CA ILE A 76 6.35 -1.03 7.80
C ILE A 76 7.77 -1.13 7.22
N SER A 77 8.08 -2.21 6.48
CA SER A 77 9.38 -2.39 5.82
C SER A 77 9.71 -1.24 4.87
N ASN A 78 8.74 -0.83 4.05
CA ASN A 78 8.89 0.28 3.11
C ASN A 78 9.17 1.60 3.83
N LEU A 79 8.48 1.85 4.95
CA LEU A 79 8.72 3.03 5.79
C LEU A 79 10.12 3.02 6.40
N ILE A 80 10.52 1.91 7.02
CA ILE A 80 11.87 1.76 7.60
C ILE A 80 12.93 2.01 6.53
N GLN A 81 12.82 1.38 5.36
CA GLN A 81 13.78 1.56 4.27
C GLN A 81 13.86 3.02 3.82
N LYS A 82 12.71 3.69 3.61
CA LYS A 82 12.66 5.10 3.20
C LYS A 82 13.43 5.99 4.18
N TYR A 83 13.19 5.83 5.48
CA TYR A 83 13.80 6.68 6.50
C TYR A 83 15.23 6.26 6.87
N ASN A 84 15.63 5.00 6.65
CA ASN A 84 17.02 4.58 6.82
C ASN A 84 17.94 4.92 5.65
N THR A 85 17.42 4.94 4.41
CA THR A 85 18.27 4.98 3.20
C THR A 85 18.00 6.15 2.28
N SER A 86 16.78 6.70 2.29
CA SER A 86 16.35 7.69 1.30
C SER A 86 16.32 9.12 1.84
N VAL A 87 16.38 9.31 3.17
CA VAL A 87 16.54 10.64 3.76
C VAL A 87 17.99 11.08 3.55
N PRO A 88 18.25 12.22 2.88
CA PRO A 88 19.60 12.70 2.68
C PRO A 88 20.31 12.91 4.02
N ILE A 89 21.56 12.47 4.12
CA ILE A 89 22.35 12.59 5.35
C ILE A 89 22.47 14.05 5.82
N THR A 90 22.44 15.00 4.87
CA THR A 90 22.42 16.44 5.15
C THR A 90 21.16 16.88 5.91
N VAL A 91 20.00 16.30 5.59
CA VAL A 91 18.73 16.56 6.30
C VAL A 91 18.79 15.97 7.71
N PHE A 92 19.25 14.73 7.85
CA PHE A 92 19.40 14.09 9.16
C PHE A 92 20.41 14.82 10.06
N ASN A 93 21.57 15.21 9.52
CA ASN A 93 22.59 15.96 10.25
C ASN A 93 22.15 17.39 10.58
N GLY A 94 21.24 17.96 9.80
CA GLY A 94 20.62 19.27 10.07
C GLY A 94 19.67 19.28 11.27
N LEU A 95 19.22 18.11 11.74
CA LEU A 95 18.43 18.00 12.98
C LEU A 95 19.31 18.33 14.20
N ASN A 96 18.72 18.92 15.24
CA ASN A 96 19.42 19.07 16.53
C ASN A 96 19.59 17.70 17.23
N ALA A 97 20.37 17.66 18.32
CA ALA A 97 20.67 16.40 19.00
C ALA A 97 19.42 15.68 19.56
N ALA A 98 18.44 16.43 20.08
CA ALA A 98 17.21 15.86 20.63
C ALA A 98 16.34 15.25 19.51
N ASP A 99 16.22 15.93 18.38
CA ASP A 99 15.45 15.47 17.23
C ASP A 99 16.11 14.28 16.53
N ARG A 100 17.45 14.24 16.43
CA ARG A 100 18.17 13.05 15.94
C ARG A 100 17.91 11.83 16.83
N LYS A 101 17.97 12.01 18.15
CA LYS A 101 17.65 10.93 19.09
C LYS A 101 16.22 10.42 18.90
N LYS A 102 15.24 11.33 18.83
CA LYS A 102 13.83 10.98 18.61
C LYS A 102 13.60 10.28 17.26
N TYR A 103 14.30 10.71 16.21
CA TYR A 103 14.26 10.08 14.90
C TYR A 103 14.69 8.61 14.96
N THR A 104 15.86 8.35 15.54
CA THR A 104 16.40 6.99 15.70
C THR A 104 15.48 6.13 16.57
N GLU A 105 15.04 6.64 17.72
CA GLU A 105 14.11 5.91 18.61
C GLU A 105 12.79 5.56 17.94
N THR A 106 12.30 6.43 17.05
CA THR A 106 11.06 6.18 16.29
C THR A 106 11.26 5.05 15.27
N LEU A 107 12.42 5.02 14.60
CA LEU A 107 12.76 3.93 13.67
C LEU A 107 12.96 2.60 14.39
N ASP A 108 13.61 2.61 15.56
CA ASP A 108 13.79 1.42 16.37
C ASP A 108 12.46 0.81 16.80
N LYS A 109 11.48 1.64 17.18
CA LYS A 109 10.12 1.20 17.49
C LYS A 109 9.42 0.57 16.28
N LEU A 110 9.58 1.14 15.09
CA LEU A 110 9.03 0.56 13.86
C LEU A 110 9.67 -0.80 13.55
N MET A 111 10.99 -0.92 13.68
CA MET A 111 11.71 -2.19 13.49
C MET A 111 11.29 -3.25 14.51
N ALA A 112 11.08 -2.87 15.77
CA ALA A 112 10.57 -3.78 16.79
C ALA A 112 9.12 -4.22 16.51
N CYS A 113 8.27 -3.30 16.07
CA CYS A 113 6.89 -3.60 15.67
C CYS A 113 6.83 -4.61 14.52
N GLN A 114 7.66 -4.42 13.48
CA GLN A 114 7.77 -5.39 12.38
C GLN A 114 8.12 -6.79 12.89
N LYS A 115 9.18 -6.92 13.69
CA LYS A 115 9.64 -8.21 14.22
C LYS A 115 8.56 -8.91 15.04
N SER A 116 7.77 -8.15 15.81
CA SER A 116 6.67 -8.69 16.61
C SER A 116 5.51 -9.26 15.78
N ILE A 117 5.31 -8.79 14.53
CA ILE A 117 4.27 -9.31 13.64
C ILE A 117 4.77 -10.56 12.90
N GLU A 118 6.08 -10.66 12.66
CA GLU A 118 6.74 -11.78 11.99
C GLU A 118 7.04 -12.97 12.92
N SER A 119 7.01 -12.77 14.25
CA SER A 119 7.26 -13.80 15.29
C SER A 119 6.02 -14.61 15.63
#